data_AF-A0A925SMS4-F1
#
_entry.id   AF-A0A925SMS4-F1
#
_cell.length_a   1.000
_cell.length_b   1.000
_cell.length_c   1.000
_cell.angle_alpha   90.00
_cell.angle_beta   90.00
_cell.angle_gamma   90.00
#
_symmetry.space_group_name_H-M   'P 1'
#
loop_
_entity.id
_entity.type
_entity.pdbx_description
1 polymer ?
#
loop_
_entity_poly.entity_id
_entity_poly.type
_entity_poly.pdbx_seq_one_letter_code
_entity_poly.pdbx_strand_id
1 'polypeptide(L)'
;VAAPRLRVTFGAGPQFLMETAKFRAWRPLLARVVVALGGDAALAAQTAVHATTTRWNKTRLDPHVNMLRATTEAFAAVLGGVDSLNVSSFDTAGGGGGESISRRIARNVHVLLAEEFGAASPADPAGGSWCVESLTDELARKAWALFQTIEAQGGFTAALRAGVPQKLVSDAALEKAQAVGTRREGLIGTNLFPNLKETPLALVPSVVAMDAAAWTQERITPVTEFRVAAGFEKLRDASATFAKRTGTRPRVFLAKMGPVLQHKARADFSTGFFAPGGFEVVAKQSFANAVEAVAAAIGSRAQVVVLCSTDETYPEFVPVFATALRAARPEATLVLAGLPAEEAVRDAFVAAGIDLFIHLRAPVEETLAQLLKKIGALA
;
A
#
# COMPACT_ATOMS: atom_id res chain seq x y z
N VAL A 1 -11.58 1.23 -40.76
CA VAL A 1 -12.28 -0.04 -40.47
C VAL A 1 -11.96 -0.60 -39.08
N ALA A 2 -10.68 -0.66 -38.66
CA ALA A 2 -10.31 -1.26 -37.37
C ALA A 2 -10.68 -0.40 -36.14
N ALA A 3 -10.47 0.92 -36.19
CA ALA A 3 -10.63 1.80 -35.03
C ALA A 3 -12.01 1.71 -34.32
N PRO A 4 -13.17 1.74 -35.02
CA PRO A 4 -14.47 1.63 -34.34
C PRO A 4 -14.73 0.30 -33.62
N ARG A 5 -13.98 -0.76 -34.00
CA ARG A 5 -14.09 -2.10 -33.40
C ARG A 5 -13.09 -2.32 -32.27
N LEU A 6 -12.17 -1.39 -32.06
CA LEU A 6 -11.23 -1.44 -30.95
C LEU A 6 -12.01 -1.33 -29.63
N ARG A 7 -11.59 -2.14 -28.66
CA ARG A 7 -12.06 -2.11 -27.28
C ARG A 7 -10.84 -2.06 -26.39
N VAL A 8 -10.79 -1.11 -25.47
CA VAL A 8 -9.65 -0.93 -24.58
C VAL A 8 -10.12 -1.05 -23.14
N THR A 9 -9.36 -1.79 -22.34
CA THR A 9 -9.63 -1.94 -20.92
C THR A 9 -8.51 -1.28 -20.12
N PHE A 10 -8.90 -0.46 -19.14
CA PHE A 10 -8.00 0.17 -18.19
C PHE A 10 -8.34 -0.23 -16.75
N GLY A 11 -7.33 -0.31 -15.89
CA GLY A 11 -7.55 -0.37 -14.46
C GLY A 11 -7.87 1.02 -13.90
N ALA A 12 -8.82 1.16 -12.98
CA ALA A 12 -9.07 2.37 -12.18
C ALA A 12 -8.38 2.26 -10.80
N GLY A 13 -7.40 3.12 -10.57
CA GLY A 13 -6.56 3.16 -9.36
C GLY A 13 -6.98 4.18 -8.30
N PRO A 14 -6.25 4.25 -7.16
CA PRO A 14 -6.63 5.12 -6.03
C PRO A 14 -6.44 6.62 -6.26
N GLN A 15 -5.69 7.03 -7.30
CA GLN A 15 -5.37 8.44 -7.53
C GLN A 15 -6.48 9.13 -8.35
N PHE A 16 -7.55 9.52 -7.68
CA PHE A 16 -8.79 10.05 -8.27
C PHE A 16 -8.59 10.97 -9.49
N LEU A 17 -7.87 12.09 -9.34
CA LEU A 17 -7.69 13.07 -10.44
C LEU A 17 -6.81 12.55 -11.58
N MET A 18 -5.76 11.79 -11.25
CA MET A 18 -4.88 11.17 -12.24
C MET A 18 -5.63 10.14 -13.09
N GLU A 19 -6.53 9.39 -12.47
CA GLU A 19 -7.37 8.41 -13.15
C GLU A 19 -8.36 9.09 -14.11
N THR A 20 -9.07 10.12 -13.65
CA THR A 20 -9.94 10.95 -14.52
C THR A 20 -9.14 11.49 -15.71
N ALA A 21 -7.96 12.07 -15.48
CA ALA A 21 -7.09 12.58 -16.53
C ALA A 21 -6.62 11.50 -17.51
N LYS A 22 -6.30 10.29 -17.03
CA LYS A 22 -5.89 9.15 -17.87
C LYS A 22 -6.97 8.72 -18.85
N PHE A 23 -8.22 8.58 -18.39
CA PHE A 23 -9.33 8.22 -19.27
C PHE A 23 -9.59 9.31 -20.32
N ARG A 24 -9.48 10.59 -19.93
CA ARG A 24 -9.61 11.73 -20.86
C ARG A 24 -8.48 11.76 -21.89
N ALA A 25 -7.24 11.50 -21.48
CA ALA A 25 -6.04 11.55 -22.33
C ALA A 25 -6.05 10.46 -23.43
N TRP A 26 -6.71 9.33 -23.22
CA TRP A 26 -6.73 8.22 -24.19
C TRP A 26 -7.30 8.62 -25.56
N ARG A 27 -8.44 9.32 -25.56
CA ARG A 27 -9.17 9.68 -26.79
C ARG A 27 -8.36 10.55 -27.77
N PRO A 28 -7.74 11.67 -27.36
CA PRO A 28 -6.91 12.47 -28.27
C PRO A 28 -5.65 11.73 -28.73
N LEU A 29 -5.06 10.85 -27.90
CA LEU A 29 -3.93 10.03 -28.32
C LEU A 29 -4.31 9.07 -29.45
N LEU A 30 -5.44 8.36 -29.29
CA LEU A 30 -5.93 7.46 -30.33
C LEU A 30 -6.31 8.21 -31.61
N ALA A 31 -6.93 9.39 -31.49
CA ALA A 31 -7.25 10.24 -32.64
C ALA A 31 -5.99 10.58 -33.47
N ARG A 32 -4.87 10.92 -32.80
CA ARG A 32 -3.59 11.17 -33.48
C ARG A 32 -3.06 9.94 -34.21
N VAL A 33 -3.15 8.76 -33.60
CA VAL A 33 -2.75 7.49 -34.25
C VAL A 33 -3.60 7.23 -35.49
N VAL A 34 -4.93 7.38 -35.39
CA VAL A 34 -5.83 7.16 -36.52
C VAL A 34 -5.53 8.12 -37.67
N VAL A 35 -5.30 9.40 -37.38
CA VAL A 35 -4.91 10.40 -38.40
C VAL A 35 -3.57 10.06 -39.04
N ALA A 36 -2.57 9.65 -38.25
CA ALA A 36 -1.26 9.25 -38.77
C ALA A 36 -1.34 8.03 -39.71
N LEU A 37 -2.35 7.17 -39.53
CA LEU A 37 -2.65 6.03 -40.41
C LEU A 37 -3.56 6.38 -41.60
N GLY A 38 -3.86 7.67 -41.82
CA GLY A 38 -4.69 8.16 -42.93
C GLY A 38 -6.21 8.03 -42.70
N GLY A 39 -6.64 7.80 -41.45
CA GLY A 39 -8.05 7.73 -41.07
C GLY A 39 -8.61 9.07 -40.57
N ASP A 40 -9.94 9.16 -40.50
CA ASP A 40 -10.64 10.29 -39.88
C ASP A 40 -10.55 10.21 -38.34
N ALA A 41 -10.17 11.31 -37.70
CA ALA A 41 -10.10 11.44 -36.24
C ALA A 41 -11.42 11.10 -35.55
N ALA A 42 -12.57 11.35 -36.20
CA ALA A 42 -13.89 11.02 -35.65
C ALA A 42 -14.08 9.50 -35.41
N LEU A 43 -13.34 8.65 -36.12
CA LEU A 43 -13.38 7.19 -35.91
C LEU A 43 -12.77 6.77 -34.57
N ALA A 44 -11.85 7.56 -34.02
CA ALA A 44 -11.28 7.28 -32.70
C ALA A 44 -12.32 7.43 -31.57
N ALA A 45 -13.27 8.36 -31.72
CA ALA A 45 -14.34 8.60 -30.75
C ALA A 45 -15.32 7.41 -30.63
N GLN A 46 -15.34 6.49 -31.60
CA GLN A 46 -16.20 5.30 -31.59
C GLN A 46 -15.58 4.11 -30.81
N THR A 47 -14.37 4.28 -30.28
CA THR A 47 -13.68 3.26 -29.50
C THR A 47 -14.27 3.20 -28.10
N ALA A 48 -14.76 2.03 -27.68
CA ALA A 48 -15.27 1.89 -26.32
C ALA A 48 -14.15 1.60 -25.32
N VAL A 49 -14.19 2.34 -24.22
CA VAL A 49 -13.28 2.29 -23.08
C VAL A 49 -14.00 1.59 -21.93
N HIS A 50 -13.49 0.41 -21.56
CA HIS A 50 -13.90 -0.30 -20.35
C HIS A 50 -12.94 0.05 -19.20
N ALA A 51 -13.47 0.25 -18.01
CA ALA A 51 -12.68 0.39 -16.80
C ALA A 51 -12.98 -0.72 -15.79
N THR A 52 -11.97 -1.17 -15.07
CA THR A 52 -12.12 -2.08 -13.93
C THR A 52 -11.40 -1.52 -12.72
N THR A 53 -12.07 -1.40 -11.58
CA THR A 53 -11.43 -1.03 -10.31
C THR A 53 -10.30 -2.01 -9.98
N THR A 54 -9.10 -1.50 -9.69
CA THR A 54 -7.89 -2.34 -9.60
C THR A 54 -7.89 -3.22 -8.35
N ARG A 55 -7.26 -4.41 -8.42
CA ARG A 55 -7.05 -5.29 -7.26
C ARG A 55 -5.87 -4.85 -6.38
N TRP A 56 -4.99 -4.02 -6.92
CA TRP A 56 -3.68 -3.65 -6.34
C TRP A 56 -3.76 -3.07 -4.92
N ASN A 57 -4.71 -2.17 -4.66
CA ASN A 57 -4.91 -1.52 -3.36
C ASN A 57 -5.98 -2.20 -2.49
N LYS A 58 -6.50 -3.37 -2.88
CA LYS A 58 -7.53 -4.08 -2.12
C LYS A 58 -6.89 -4.96 -1.05
N THR A 59 -7.49 -4.94 0.12
CA THR A 59 -6.90 -5.48 1.35
C THR A 59 -7.75 -6.61 1.92
N ARG A 60 -7.11 -7.63 2.49
CA ARG A 60 -7.80 -8.65 3.31
C ARG A 60 -8.12 -8.14 4.70
N LEU A 61 -7.27 -7.26 5.21
CA LEU A 61 -7.45 -6.51 6.45
C LEU A 61 -8.44 -5.38 6.18
N ASP A 62 -9.34 -5.14 7.12
CA ASP A 62 -10.44 -4.19 7.05
C ASP A 62 -11.14 -4.15 5.68
N PRO A 63 -11.80 -5.26 5.29
CA PRO A 63 -12.27 -5.44 3.92
C PRO A 63 -13.38 -4.46 3.53
N HIS A 64 -14.11 -3.89 4.48
CA HIS A 64 -15.15 -2.89 4.19
C HIS A 64 -14.55 -1.58 3.65
N VAL A 65 -13.30 -1.25 4.00
CA VAL A 65 -12.58 -0.10 3.40
C VAL A 65 -12.43 -0.28 1.89
N ASN A 66 -12.43 -1.52 1.37
CA ASN A 66 -12.42 -1.75 -0.08
C ASN A 66 -13.68 -1.20 -0.76
N MET A 67 -14.83 -1.09 -0.08
CA MET A 67 -16.02 -0.42 -0.61
C MET A 67 -15.72 1.05 -0.92
N LEU A 68 -15.07 1.75 0.02
CA LEU A 68 -14.69 3.16 -0.18
C LEU A 68 -13.72 3.31 -1.35
N ARG A 69 -12.69 2.45 -1.41
CA ARG A 69 -11.71 2.44 -2.51
C ARG A 69 -12.40 2.24 -3.86
N ALA A 70 -13.26 1.22 -3.95
CA ALA A 70 -13.95 0.86 -5.19
C ALA A 70 -14.92 1.98 -5.63
N THR A 71 -15.62 2.64 -4.71
CA THR A 71 -16.49 3.77 -5.03
C THR A 71 -15.72 4.97 -5.57
N THR A 72 -14.59 5.35 -4.96
CA THR A 72 -13.76 6.47 -5.46
C THR A 72 -13.15 6.16 -6.83
N GLU A 73 -12.66 4.93 -7.04
CA GLU A 73 -12.15 4.48 -8.33
C GLU A 73 -13.23 4.45 -9.41
N ALA A 74 -14.42 3.95 -9.08
CA ALA A 74 -15.60 3.96 -9.94
C ALA A 74 -15.97 5.37 -10.36
N PHE A 75 -16.03 6.29 -9.39
CA PHE A 75 -16.39 7.68 -9.65
C PHE A 75 -15.36 8.37 -10.56
N ALA A 76 -14.05 8.16 -10.33
CA ALA A 76 -13.01 8.68 -11.23
C ALA A 76 -13.16 8.17 -12.66
N ALA A 77 -13.49 6.88 -12.82
CA ALA A 77 -13.73 6.28 -14.13
C ALA A 77 -14.94 6.91 -14.83
N VAL A 78 -16.06 7.10 -14.11
CA VAL A 78 -17.26 7.76 -14.66
C VAL A 78 -16.96 9.19 -15.08
N LEU A 79 -16.27 9.99 -14.25
CA LEU A 79 -15.88 11.37 -14.61
C LEU A 79 -14.90 11.42 -15.78
N GLY A 80 -14.09 10.37 -15.95
CA GLY A 80 -13.22 10.19 -17.11
C GLY A 80 -13.94 9.81 -18.40
N GLY A 81 -15.27 9.60 -18.34
CA GLY A 81 -16.13 9.27 -19.46
C GLY A 81 -15.90 7.86 -19.99
N VAL A 82 -15.79 6.84 -19.14
CA VAL A 82 -15.70 5.44 -19.60
C VAL A 82 -17.05 4.94 -20.12
N ASP A 83 -17.02 4.07 -21.14
CA ASP A 83 -18.23 3.52 -21.77
C ASP A 83 -18.83 2.35 -20.98
N SER A 84 -18.00 1.64 -20.21
CA SER A 84 -18.45 0.58 -19.31
C SER A 84 -17.50 0.45 -18.13
N LEU A 85 -18.03 -0.02 -17.01
CA LEU A 85 -17.30 -0.11 -15.75
C LEU A 85 -17.55 -1.47 -15.09
N ASN A 86 -16.52 -2.04 -14.48
CA ASN A 86 -16.62 -3.16 -13.57
C ASN A 86 -16.10 -2.73 -12.19
N VAL A 87 -17.00 -2.69 -11.20
CA VAL A 87 -16.66 -2.41 -9.80
C VAL A 87 -16.41 -3.74 -9.09
N SER A 88 -15.21 -3.89 -8.54
CA SER A 88 -14.82 -5.07 -7.77
C SER A 88 -15.55 -5.11 -6.44
N SER A 89 -15.96 -6.30 -6.03
CA SER A 89 -16.55 -6.52 -4.71
C SER A 89 -15.51 -6.34 -3.60
N PHE A 90 -15.97 -5.96 -2.41
CA PHE A 90 -15.08 -5.64 -1.29
C PHE A 90 -14.29 -6.87 -0.78
N ASP A 91 -14.72 -8.07 -1.13
CA ASP A 91 -14.10 -9.37 -0.80
C ASP A 91 -13.09 -9.87 -1.85
N THR A 92 -12.86 -9.13 -2.94
CA THR A 92 -11.97 -9.53 -4.06
C THR A 92 -10.53 -9.82 -3.61
N ALA A 93 -10.05 -9.19 -2.54
CA ALA A 93 -8.72 -9.47 -1.99
C ALA A 93 -8.59 -10.91 -1.46
N GLY A 94 -9.68 -11.48 -0.96
CA GLY A 94 -9.78 -12.87 -0.50
C GLY A 94 -10.05 -13.89 -1.62
N GLY A 95 -10.23 -13.45 -2.88
CA GLY A 95 -10.58 -14.32 -4.02
C GLY A 95 -11.95 -14.02 -4.63
N GLY A 96 -12.79 -13.27 -3.92
CA GLY A 96 -14.10 -12.81 -4.40
C GLY A 96 -15.16 -13.91 -4.54
N GLY A 97 -16.39 -13.51 -4.84
CA GLY A 97 -17.44 -14.41 -5.33
C GLY A 97 -18.18 -15.25 -4.27
N GLY A 98 -17.78 -15.21 -3.01
CA GLY A 98 -18.40 -16.03 -1.95
C GLY A 98 -19.80 -15.56 -1.54
N GLU A 99 -20.02 -14.24 -1.42
CA GLU A 99 -21.26 -13.71 -0.84
C GLU A 99 -22.11 -12.90 -1.83
N SER A 100 -23.43 -13.12 -1.80
CA SER A 100 -24.39 -12.40 -2.64
C SER A 100 -24.44 -10.89 -2.31
N ILE A 101 -24.17 -10.53 -1.04
CA ILE A 101 -24.15 -9.14 -0.58
C ILE A 101 -22.99 -8.34 -1.17
N SER A 102 -21.79 -8.94 -1.26
CA SER A 102 -20.60 -8.29 -1.84
C SER A 102 -20.82 -7.88 -3.29
N ARG A 103 -21.42 -8.76 -4.09
CA ARG A 103 -21.77 -8.46 -5.49
C ARG A 103 -22.88 -7.41 -5.58
N ARG A 104 -23.89 -7.48 -4.71
CA ARG A 104 -24.97 -6.50 -4.66
C ARG A 104 -24.44 -5.10 -4.39
N ILE A 105 -23.54 -4.96 -3.41
CA ILE A 105 -22.90 -3.69 -3.08
C ILE A 105 -22.13 -3.14 -4.28
N ALA A 106 -21.28 -3.95 -4.92
CA ALA A 106 -20.51 -3.53 -6.09
C ALA A 106 -21.40 -3.06 -7.24
N ARG A 107 -22.46 -3.80 -7.55
CA ARG A 107 -23.46 -3.41 -8.56
C ARG A 107 -24.17 -2.11 -8.17
N ASN A 108 -24.56 -1.96 -6.91
CA ASN A 108 -25.29 -0.79 -6.45
C ASN A 108 -24.47 0.50 -6.56
N VAL A 109 -23.14 0.46 -6.53
CA VAL A 109 -22.29 1.64 -6.82
C VAL A 109 -22.61 2.24 -8.19
N HIS A 110 -22.87 1.42 -9.21
CA HIS A 110 -23.28 1.91 -10.53
C HIS A 110 -24.62 2.66 -10.46
N VAL A 111 -25.59 2.08 -9.75
CA VAL A 111 -26.93 2.66 -9.61
C VAL A 111 -26.86 3.98 -8.86
N LEU A 112 -26.11 4.04 -7.75
CA LEU A 112 -25.94 5.26 -6.98
C LEU A 112 -25.30 6.37 -7.83
N LEU A 113 -24.23 6.06 -8.56
CA LEU A 113 -23.54 7.02 -9.42
C LEU A 113 -24.45 7.56 -10.52
N ALA A 114 -25.27 6.70 -11.14
CA ALA A 114 -26.16 7.09 -12.23
C ALA A 114 -27.42 7.83 -11.74
N GLU A 115 -28.13 7.25 -10.77
CA GLU A 115 -29.50 7.66 -10.41
C GLU A 115 -29.55 8.66 -9.24
N GLU A 116 -28.61 8.61 -8.30
CA GLU A 116 -28.63 9.48 -7.10
C GLU A 116 -27.63 10.63 -7.21
N PHE A 117 -26.42 10.36 -7.69
CA PHE A 117 -25.38 11.38 -7.83
C PHE A 117 -25.44 12.14 -9.16
N GLY A 118 -26.25 11.67 -10.11
CA GLY A 118 -26.38 12.29 -11.42
C GLY A 118 -25.06 12.33 -12.21
N ALA A 119 -24.13 11.41 -11.95
CA ALA A 119 -22.78 11.44 -12.51
C ALA A 119 -22.72 11.27 -14.03
N ALA A 120 -23.84 10.92 -14.66
CA ALA A 120 -24.00 10.83 -16.11
C ALA A 120 -24.25 12.19 -16.80
N SER A 121 -24.50 13.26 -16.05
CA SER A 121 -24.77 14.59 -16.60
C SER A 121 -24.10 15.70 -15.78
N PRO A 122 -23.37 16.65 -16.40
CA PRO A 122 -23.09 16.78 -17.85
C PRO A 122 -22.07 15.75 -18.36
N ALA A 123 -21.83 15.70 -19.68
CA ALA A 123 -21.02 14.65 -20.34
C ALA A 123 -19.52 14.62 -19.96
N ASP A 124 -18.88 15.77 -19.72
CA ASP A 124 -17.51 15.88 -19.18
C ASP A 124 -17.51 16.90 -18.03
N PRO A 125 -17.96 16.51 -16.83
CA PRO A 125 -18.09 17.43 -15.70
C PRO A 125 -16.73 17.93 -15.20
N ALA A 126 -15.64 17.24 -15.53
CA ALA A 126 -14.28 17.65 -15.19
C ALA A 126 -13.67 18.64 -16.21
N GLY A 127 -14.33 18.85 -17.35
CA GLY A 127 -13.91 19.76 -18.41
C GLY A 127 -13.78 21.19 -17.92
N GLY A 128 -12.66 21.84 -18.26
CA GLY A 128 -12.36 23.22 -17.83
C GLY A 128 -11.75 23.34 -16.42
N SER A 129 -11.66 22.25 -15.65
CA SER A 129 -10.88 22.25 -14.42
C SER A 129 -9.40 22.39 -14.73
N TRP A 130 -8.77 23.51 -14.33
CA TRP A 130 -7.35 23.77 -14.58
C TRP A 130 -6.45 22.59 -14.18
N CYS A 131 -6.73 21.97 -13.03
CA CYS A 131 -5.98 20.83 -12.54
C CYS A 131 -6.14 19.59 -13.45
N VAL A 132 -7.38 19.22 -13.80
CA VAL A 132 -7.63 18.03 -14.63
C VAL A 132 -7.12 18.25 -16.05
N GLU A 133 -7.29 19.44 -16.62
CA GLU A 133 -6.77 19.76 -17.96
C GLU A 133 -5.24 19.69 -18.00
N SER A 134 -4.58 20.29 -17.01
CA SER A 134 -3.11 20.26 -16.92
C SER A 134 -2.58 18.84 -16.77
N LEU A 135 -3.20 18.03 -15.89
CA LEU A 135 -2.84 16.62 -15.72
C LEU A 135 -3.11 15.79 -16.99
N THR A 136 -4.21 16.07 -17.69
CA THR A 136 -4.56 15.38 -18.94
C THR A 136 -3.52 15.66 -20.03
N ASP A 137 -3.14 16.93 -20.22
CA ASP A 137 -2.11 17.32 -21.20
C ASP A 137 -0.73 16.76 -20.83
N GLU A 138 -0.31 16.87 -19.57
CA GLU A 138 0.98 16.35 -19.12
C GLU A 138 1.08 14.83 -19.32
N LEU A 139 0.04 14.10 -18.92
CA LEU A 139 -0.02 12.65 -19.08
C LEU A 139 -0.02 12.26 -20.56
N ALA A 140 -0.80 12.95 -21.40
CA ALA A 140 -0.84 12.69 -22.83
C ALA A 140 0.53 12.91 -23.50
N ARG A 141 1.24 14.00 -23.16
CA ARG A 141 2.59 14.27 -23.70
C ARG A 141 3.59 13.19 -23.30
N LYS A 142 3.62 12.81 -22.02
CA LYS A 142 4.53 11.75 -21.53
C LYS A 142 4.21 10.40 -22.17
N ALA A 143 2.94 10.04 -22.27
CA ALA A 143 2.50 8.81 -22.94
C ALA A 143 2.87 8.81 -24.43
N TRP A 144 2.70 9.94 -25.13
CA TRP A 144 3.06 10.06 -26.54
C TRP A 144 4.57 9.93 -26.77
N ALA A 145 5.40 10.56 -25.93
CA ALA A 145 6.85 10.43 -26.03
C ALA A 145 7.32 8.98 -25.80
N LEU A 146 6.73 8.29 -24.82
CA LEU A 146 6.99 6.87 -24.57
C LEU A 146 6.56 6.00 -25.77
N PHE A 147 5.38 6.28 -26.33
CA PHE A 147 4.88 5.59 -27.52
C PHE A 147 5.84 5.76 -28.71
N GLN A 148 6.30 6.98 -28.99
CA GLN A 148 7.26 7.24 -30.07
C GLN A 148 8.60 6.52 -29.83
N THR A 149 9.06 6.45 -28.59
CA THR A 149 10.27 5.70 -28.22
C THR A 149 10.13 4.21 -28.52
N ILE A 150 8.96 3.63 -28.21
CA ILE A 150 8.65 2.22 -28.49
C ILE A 150 8.58 1.96 -30.01
N GLU A 151 7.91 2.84 -30.76
CA GLU A 151 7.81 2.72 -32.21
C GLU A 151 9.18 2.82 -32.88
N ALA A 152 10.06 3.73 -32.42
CA ALA A 152 11.43 3.85 -32.92
C ALA A 152 12.30 2.60 -32.67
N GLN A 153 11.95 1.78 -31.67
CA GLN A 153 12.64 0.52 -31.34
C GLN A 153 12.09 -0.69 -32.14
N GLY A 154 11.23 -0.46 -33.14
CA GLY A 154 10.61 -1.52 -33.93
C GLY A 154 9.24 -1.96 -33.41
N GLY A 155 8.59 -1.13 -32.59
CA GLY A 155 7.23 -1.31 -32.12
C GLY A 155 7.07 -2.17 -30.86
N PHE A 156 5.83 -2.30 -30.40
CA PHE A 156 5.51 -2.90 -29.11
C PHE A 156 5.96 -4.37 -28.95
N THR A 157 5.89 -5.17 -30.03
CA THR A 157 6.33 -6.58 -29.99
C THR A 157 7.84 -6.70 -29.77
N ALA A 158 8.65 -5.85 -30.40
CA ALA A 158 10.09 -5.82 -30.17
C ALA A 158 10.42 -5.38 -28.74
N ALA A 159 9.73 -4.34 -28.25
CA ALA A 159 9.88 -3.87 -26.87
C ALA A 159 9.51 -4.94 -25.83
N LEU A 160 8.45 -5.74 -26.09
CA LEU A 160 8.05 -6.87 -25.23
C LEU A 160 9.11 -7.97 -25.16
N ARG A 161 9.73 -8.33 -26.29
CA ARG A 161 10.85 -9.30 -26.34
C ARG A 161 12.07 -8.78 -25.59
N ALA A 162 12.35 -7.49 -25.72
CA ALA A 162 13.43 -6.81 -25.00
C ALA A 162 13.12 -6.59 -23.50
N GLY A 163 11.92 -6.91 -23.02
CA GLY A 163 11.53 -6.77 -21.61
C GLY A 163 11.29 -5.33 -21.15
N VAL A 164 11.12 -4.38 -22.08
CA VAL A 164 10.99 -2.95 -21.75
C VAL A 164 9.73 -2.67 -20.92
N PRO A 165 8.51 -3.11 -21.31
CA PRO A 165 7.32 -2.90 -20.49
C PRO A 165 7.42 -3.54 -19.11
N GLN A 166 8.01 -4.74 -19.02
CA GLN A 166 8.17 -5.47 -17.76
C GLN A 166 9.04 -4.69 -16.79
N LYS A 167 10.15 -4.13 -17.28
CA LYS A 167 11.04 -3.28 -16.46
C LYS A 167 10.32 -2.03 -15.98
N LEU A 168 9.65 -1.29 -16.87
CA LEU A 168 8.91 -0.07 -16.51
C LEU A 168 7.83 -0.33 -15.44
N VAL A 169 7.09 -1.42 -15.59
CA VAL A 169 6.06 -1.82 -14.61
C VAL A 169 6.71 -2.25 -13.29
N SER A 170 7.80 -3.01 -13.32
CA SER A 170 8.52 -3.46 -12.13
C SER A 170 9.13 -2.30 -11.34
N ASP A 171 9.72 -1.31 -12.02
CA ASP A 171 10.31 -0.14 -11.38
C ASP A 171 9.23 0.70 -10.70
N ALA A 172 8.11 0.97 -11.38
CA ALA A 172 6.96 1.68 -10.81
C ALA A 172 6.30 0.90 -9.66
N ALA A 173 6.24 -0.43 -9.76
CA ALA A 173 5.75 -1.31 -8.71
C ALA A 173 6.61 -1.22 -7.44
N LEU A 174 7.94 -1.27 -7.60
CA LEU A 174 8.88 -1.20 -6.49
C LEU A 174 8.79 0.16 -5.79
N GLU A 175 8.72 1.25 -6.54
CA GLU A 175 8.58 2.60 -5.96
C GLU A 175 7.31 2.70 -5.09
N LYS A 176 6.17 2.23 -5.61
CA LYS A 176 4.90 2.24 -4.85
C LYS A 176 4.95 1.31 -3.63
N ALA A 177 5.57 0.14 -3.77
CA ALA A 177 5.77 -0.78 -2.64
C ALA A 177 6.62 -0.14 -1.54
N GLN A 178 7.72 0.54 -1.90
CA GLN A 178 8.55 1.28 -0.95
C GLN A 178 7.79 2.44 -0.30
N ALA A 179 6.99 3.18 -1.06
CA ALA A 179 6.17 4.27 -0.53
C ALA A 179 5.16 3.78 0.51
N VAL A 180 4.50 2.65 0.28
CA VAL A 180 3.58 2.03 1.24
C VAL A 180 4.33 1.39 2.41
N GLY A 181 5.46 0.73 2.15
CA GLY A 181 6.32 0.12 3.15
C GLY A 181 6.92 1.12 4.15
N THR A 182 7.20 2.35 3.71
CA THR A 182 7.68 3.48 4.54
C THR A 182 6.57 4.41 5.04
N ARG A 183 5.30 4.12 4.71
CA ARG A 183 4.12 4.96 5.00
C ARG A 183 4.14 6.36 4.38
N ARG A 184 4.96 6.60 3.36
CA ARG A 184 4.80 7.77 2.47
C ARG A 184 3.41 7.74 1.82
N GLU A 185 2.94 6.54 1.49
CA GLU A 185 1.56 6.29 1.07
C GLU A 185 0.81 5.48 2.14
N GLY A 186 -0.31 6.05 2.60
CA GLY A 186 -1.18 5.42 3.59
C GLY A 186 -2.14 4.42 2.97
N LEU A 187 -2.26 3.25 3.58
CA LEU A 187 -3.21 2.21 3.26
C LEU A 187 -4.03 1.90 4.52
N ILE A 188 -5.17 2.60 4.63
CA ILE A 188 -6.07 2.55 5.80
C ILE A 188 -6.52 1.11 6.09
N GLY A 189 -6.49 0.74 7.37
CA GLY A 189 -6.80 -0.61 7.85
C GLY A 189 -5.61 -1.59 7.72
N THR A 190 -4.48 -1.17 7.16
CA THR A 190 -3.27 -2.01 7.00
C THR A 190 -2.04 -1.38 7.63
N ASN A 191 -1.27 -0.57 6.90
CA ASN A 191 -0.08 0.12 7.41
C ASN A 191 -0.43 1.34 8.27
N LEU A 192 -1.65 1.86 8.15
CA LEU A 192 -2.17 3.00 8.89
C LEU A 192 -3.53 2.66 9.50
N PHE A 193 -3.68 2.96 10.80
CA PHE A 193 -4.86 2.65 11.61
C PHE A 193 -5.38 1.19 11.48
N PRO A 194 -4.54 0.15 11.61
CA PRO A 194 -5.00 -1.24 11.53
C PRO A 194 -5.85 -1.64 12.74
N ASN A 195 -6.87 -2.47 12.50
CA ASN A 195 -7.67 -3.06 13.56
C ASN A 195 -7.11 -4.44 13.95
N LEU A 196 -6.45 -4.52 15.10
CA LEU A 196 -5.87 -5.79 15.57
C LEU A 196 -6.90 -6.87 15.90
N LYS A 197 -8.15 -6.50 16.19
CA LYS A 197 -9.24 -7.38 16.65
C LYS A 197 -10.13 -7.89 15.51
N GLU A 198 -9.90 -7.44 14.29
CA GLU A 198 -10.69 -7.87 13.14
C GLU A 198 -10.38 -9.31 12.72
N THR A 199 -11.29 -9.88 11.94
CA THR A 199 -11.09 -11.13 11.21
C THR A 199 -10.78 -10.80 9.76
N PRO A 200 -9.55 -11.01 9.28
CA PRO A 200 -9.20 -10.79 7.88
C PRO A 200 -9.98 -11.73 6.96
N LEU A 201 -10.18 -11.32 5.70
CA LEU A 201 -10.71 -12.21 4.67
C LEU A 201 -9.80 -13.43 4.49
N ALA A 202 -10.42 -14.61 4.42
CA ALA A 202 -9.73 -15.83 4.05
C ALA A 202 -9.25 -15.73 2.58
N LEU A 203 -8.06 -16.27 2.31
CA LEU A 203 -7.61 -16.47 0.94
C LEU A 203 -8.28 -17.72 0.37
N VAL A 204 -9.02 -17.54 -0.71
CA VAL A 204 -9.45 -18.62 -1.59
C VAL A 204 -8.32 -18.83 -2.60
N PRO A 205 -7.69 -20.02 -2.64
CA PRO A 205 -6.68 -20.33 -3.64
C PRO A 205 -7.27 -20.16 -5.04
N SER A 206 -6.62 -19.35 -5.88
CA SER A 206 -6.98 -19.27 -7.30
C SER A 206 -6.50 -20.55 -7.98
N VAL A 207 -7.42 -21.43 -8.34
CA VAL A 207 -7.15 -22.64 -9.14
C VAL A 207 -7.18 -22.30 -10.63
N VAL A 208 -6.29 -21.41 -11.07
CA VAL A 208 -6.02 -21.24 -12.50
C VAL A 208 -4.62 -21.77 -12.77
N ALA A 209 -4.52 -23.10 -12.87
CA ALA A 209 -3.36 -23.73 -13.46
C ALA A 209 -3.47 -23.55 -14.97
N MET A 210 -2.83 -22.50 -15.52
CA MET A 210 -2.62 -22.44 -16.97
C MET A 210 -1.63 -23.55 -17.33
N ASP A 211 -2.02 -24.41 -18.28
CA ASP A 211 -1.11 -25.43 -18.80
C ASP A 211 0.02 -24.76 -19.58
N ALA A 212 1.18 -24.62 -18.94
CA ALA A 212 2.37 -24.04 -19.54
C ALA A 212 2.90 -24.88 -20.72
N ALA A 213 2.50 -26.15 -20.85
CA ALA A 213 2.88 -27.01 -21.97
C ALA A 213 2.03 -26.76 -23.24
N ALA A 214 0.87 -26.10 -23.12
CA ALA A 214 0.00 -25.77 -24.25
C ALA A 214 0.53 -24.61 -25.13
N TRP A 215 1.58 -23.90 -24.69
CA TRP A 215 2.14 -22.74 -25.38
C TRP A 215 3.35 -23.15 -26.24
N THR A 216 3.14 -23.26 -27.55
CA THR A 216 4.16 -23.60 -28.55
C THR A 216 4.95 -22.39 -29.08
N GLN A 217 4.74 -21.20 -28.51
CA GLN A 217 5.28 -19.93 -28.98
C GLN A 217 6.44 -19.38 -28.13
N GLU A 218 7.07 -18.33 -28.66
CA GLU A 218 8.10 -17.51 -28.02
C GLU A 218 7.68 -17.08 -26.61
N ARG A 219 8.51 -17.40 -25.61
CA ARG A 219 8.23 -17.10 -24.20
C ARG A 219 8.82 -15.76 -23.83
N ILE A 220 7.99 -14.87 -23.29
CA ILE A 220 8.42 -13.63 -22.65
C ILE A 220 8.26 -13.74 -21.13
N THR A 221 9.05 -12.96 -20.39
CA THR A 221 8.89 -12.83 -18.94
C THR A 221 7.52 -12.20 -18.64
N PRO A 222 6.66 -12.85 -17.84
CA PRO A 222 5.37 -12.28 -17.46
C PRO A 222 5.56 -11.13 -16.47
N VAL A 223 4.62 -10.18 -16.49
CA VAL A 223 4.51 -9.18 -15.43
C VAL A 223 3.94 -9.86 -14.19
N THR A 224 4.61 -9.69 -13.05
CA THR A 224 4.14 -10.24 -11.78
C THR A 224 3.10 -9.30 -11.15
N GLU A 225 1.87 -9.76 -11.04
CA GLU A 225 0.84 -9.05 -10.28
C GLU A 225 1.10 -9.20 -8.77
N PHE A 226 0.93 -8.10 -8.03
CA PHE A 226 0.94 -8.14 -6.57
C PHE A 226 -0.04 -7.12 -5.99
N ARG A 227 -0.49 -7.36 -4.76
CA ARG A 227 -1.24 -6.39 -3.97
C ARG A 227 -0.27 -5.73 -3.01
N VAL A 228 -0.34 -4.40 -2.90
CA VAL A 228 0.60 -3.65 -2.05
C VAL A 228 0.43 -3.96 -0.55
N ALA A 229 -0.73 -4.49 -0.15
CA ALA A 229 -0.98 -4.94 1.21
C ALA A 229 -0.40 -6.33 1.54
N ALA A 230 0.03 -7.11 0.55
CA ALA A 230 0.37 -8.52 0.74
C ALA A 230 1.51 -8.74 1.75
N GLY A 231 2.47 -7.82 1.79
CA GLY A 231 3.56 -7.81 2.78
C GLY A 231 3.03 -7.71 4.21
N PHE A 232 2.26 -6.65 4.51
CA PHE A 232 1.64 -6.46 5.82
C PHE A 232 0.67 -7.59 6.20
N GLU A 233 -0.10 -8.12 5.26
CA GLU A 233 -0.96 -9.27 5.49
C GLU A 233 -0.16 -10.50 5.92
N LYS A 234 0.99 -10.77 5.30
CA LYS A 234 1.90 -11.84 5.71
C LYS A 234 2.41 -11.65 7.14
N LEU A 235 2.73 -10.41 7.54
CA LEU A 235 3.14 -10.10 8.92
C LEU A 235 2.00 -10.36 9.92
N ARG A 236 0.77 -9.98 9.58
CA ARG A 236 -0.42 -10.22 10.40
C ARG A 236 -0.71 -11.72 10.53
N ASP A 237 -0.62 -12.47 9.45
CA ASP A 237 -0.79 -13.92 9.44
C ASP A 237 0.29 -14.61 10.29
N ALA A 238 1.54 -14.15 10.21
CA ALA A 238 2.65 -14.63 11.05
C ALA A 238 2.43 -14.37 12.55
N SER A 239 2.03 -13.15 12.92
CA SER A 239 1.68 -12.79 14.29
C SER A 239 0.50 -13.61 14.83
N ALA A 240 -0.55 -13.82 14.02
CA ALA A 240 -1.69 -14.65 14.39
C ALA A 240 -1.29 -16.13 14.60
N THR A 241 -0.41 -16.66 13.74
CA THR A 241 0.12 -18.02 13.84
C THR A 241 0.98 -18.18 15.10
N PHE A 242 1.83 -17.19 15.41
CA PHE A 242 2.59 -17.15 16.65
C PHE A 242 1.67 -17.18 17.87
N ALA A 243 0.60 -16.39 17.88
CA ALA A 243 -0.37 -16.37 18.98
C ALA A 243 -1.07 -17.71 19.20
N LYS A 244 -1.41 -18.43 18.12
CA LYS A 244 -1.96 -19.80 18.22
C LYS A 244 -0.97 -20.78 18.86
N ARG A 245 0.34 -20.61 18.62
CA ARG A 245 1.40 -21.49 19.16
C ARG A 245 1.81 -21.16 20.59
N THR A 246 1.86 -19.88 20.96
CA THR A 246 2.42 -19.41 22.24
C THR A 246 1.40 -18.84 23.22
N GLY A 247 0.13 -18.72 22.81
CA GLY A 247 -0.97 -18.18 23.61
C GLY A 247 -1.09 -16.65 23.58
N THR A 248 -0.08 -15.93 23.10
CA THR A 248 -0.09 -14.45 23.00
C THR A 248 0.52 -13.98 21.69
N ARG A 249 0.08 -12.83 21.16
CA ARG A 249 0.77 -12.19 20.03
C ARG A 249 2.18 -11.75 20.46
N PRO A 250 3.11 -11.52 19.51
CA PRO A 250 4.36 -10.84 19.80
C PRO A 250 4.08 -9.51 20.50
N ARG A 251 4.77 -9.24 21.61
CA ARG A 251 4.50 -8.09 22.48
C ARG A 251 5.58 -7.02 22.37
N VAL A 252 5.14 -5.78 22.39
CA VAL A 252 5.97 -4.58 22.46
C VAL A 252 5.63 -3.83 23.74
N PHE A 253 6.62 -3.52 24.57
CA PHE A 253 6.43 -2.67 25.74
C PHE A 253 6.88 -1.24 25.42
N LEU A 254 6.03 -0.25 25.70
CA LEU A 254 6.39 1.16 25.56
C LEU A 254 6.83 1.72 26.92
N ALA A 255 8.12 1.97 27.07
CA ALA A 255 8.69 2.70 28.19
C ALA A 255 8.48 4.21 27.96
N LYS A 256 7.32 4.70 28.43
CA LYS A 256 6.90 6.10 28.32
C LYS A 256 7.59 6.94 29.41
N MET A 257 8.67 7.63 29.07
CA MET A 257 9.50 8.38 30.02
C MET A 257 9.06 9.84 30.12
N GLY A 258 8.95 10.34 31.35
CA GLY A 258 8.58 11.72 31.64
C GLY A 258 7.06 11.99 31.64
N PRO A 259 6.63 13.26 31.65
CA PRO A 259 5.23 13.64 31.60
C PRO A 259 4.54 13.25 30.27
N VAL A 260 3.21 13.16 30.30
CA VAL A 260 2.42 12.71 29.13
C VAL A 260 2.67 13.55 27.88
N LEU A 261 2.76 14.87 28.03
CA LEU A 261 3.02 15.78 26.89
C LEU A 261 4.34 15.47 26.17
N GLN A 262 5.34 14.97 26.90
CA GLN A 262 6.67 14.64 26.37
C GLN A 262 6.62 13.37 25.51
N HIS A 263 6.04 12.29 26.05
CA HIS A 263 6.15 10.98 25.40
C HIS A 263 4.95 10.60 24.52
N LYS A 264 3.79 11.28 24.63
CA LYS A 264 2.54 10.85 23.97
C LYS A 264 2.70 10.69 22.46
N ALA A 265 3.29 11.67 21.78
CA ALA A 265 3.46 11.62 20.33
C ALA A 265 4.31 10.42 19.88
N ARG A 266 5.42 10.12 20.58
CA ARG A 266 6.27 8.95 20.29
C ARG A 266 5.60 7.63 20.67
N ALA A 267 4.82 7.60 21.74
CA ALA A 267 4.06 6.41 22.13
C ALA A 267 2.95 6.07 21.11
N ASP A 268 2.22 7.08 20.63
CA ASP A 268 1.20 6.91 19.59
C ASP A 268 1.83 6.49 18.26
N PHE A 269 2.94 7.14 17.87
CA PHE A 269 3.71 6.76 16.69
C PHE A 269 4.20 5.30 16.78
N SER A 270 4.77 4.90 17.92
CA SER A 270 5.26 3.53 18.14
C SER A 270 4.12 2.53 18.10
N THR A 271 2.98 2.82 18.73
CA THR A 271 1.78 1.97 18.67
C THR A 271 1.35 1.77 17.22
N GLY A 272 1.27 2.86 16.46
CA GLY A 272 1.00 2.82 15.04
C GLY A 272 2.06 2.05 14.28
N PHE A 273 3.36 2.20 14.60
CA PHE A 273 4.50 1.54 13.95
C PHE A 273 4.39 0.01 14.00
N PHE A 274 4.10 -0.54 15.18
CA PHE A 274 4.08 -1.99 15.40
C PHE A 274 2.75 -2.67 15.06
N ALA A 275 1.63 -1.95 15.06
CA ALA A 275 0.32 -2.53 14.83
C ALA A 275 0.15 -3.25 13.46
N PRO A 276 0.71 -2.76 12.33
CA PRO A 276 0.62 -3.49 11.04
C PRO A 276 1.32 -4.85 11.07
N GLY A 277 2.31 -5.04 11.95
CA GLY A 277 2.97 -6.33 12.17
C GLY A 277 2.18 -7.27 13.07
N GLY A 278 1.03 -6.82 13.59
CA GLY A 278 0.21 -7.59 14.52
C GLY A 278 0.75 -7.64 15.95
N PHE A 279 1.71 -6.79 16.32
CA PHE A 279 2.22 -6.75 17.68
C PHE A 279 1.17 -6.25 18.66
N GLU A 280 1.14 -6.84 19.85
CA GLU A 280 0.34 -6.37 20.98
C GLU A 280 1.16 -5.36 21.80
N VAL A 281 0.63 -4.15 21.94
CA VAL A 281 1.33 -3.05 22.61
C VAL A 281 0.92 -2.97 24.08
N VAL A 282 1.91 -3.04 24.97
CA VAL A 282 1.78 -2.90 26.42
C VAL A 282 2.28 -1.51 26.82
N ALA A 283 1.35 -0.60 27.13
CA ALA A 283 1.67 0.81 27.41
C ALA A 283 0.82 1.41 28.54
N LYS A 284 0.68 0.69 29.66
CA LYS A 284 -0.28 1.03 30.74
C LYS A 284 0.05 2.32 31.51
N GLN A 285 1.33 2.61 31.75
CA GLN A 285 1.75 3.68 32.66
C GLN A 285 2.97 4.45 32.13
N SER A 286 3.20 5.63 32.69
CA SER A 286 4.38 6.46 32.43
C SER A 286 5.35 6.40 33.60
N PHE A 287 6.63 6.70 33.35
CA PHE A 287 7.71 6.50 34.31
C PHE A 287 8.52 7.77 34.47
N ALA A 288 8.82 8.12 35.73
CA ALA A 288 9.70 9.24 36.04
C ALA A 288 11.19 8.83 35.99
N ASN A 289 11.49 7.56 36.30
CA ASN A 289 12.86 7.05 36.34
C ASN A 289 13.02 5.75 35.55
N ALA A 290 14.24 5.48 35.10
CA ALA A 290 14.57 4.33 34.26
C ALA A 290 14.41 2.99 34.99
N VAL A 291 14.64 2.96 36.32
CA VAL A 291 14.60 1.73 37.12
C VAL A 291 13.19 1.13 37.14
N GLU A 292 12.18 1.95 37.43
CA GLU A 292 10.77 1.53 37.39
C GLU A 292 10.34 1.09 35.99
N ALA A 293 10.79 1.81 34.96
CA ALA A 293 10.48 1.49 33.58
C ALA A 293 11.07 0.12 33.17
N VAL A 294 12.29 -0.20 33.60
CA VAL A 294 12.92 -1.50 33.36
C VAL A 294 12.21 -2.61 34.13
N ALA A 295 11.86 -2.38 35.40
CA ALA A 295 11.10 -3.37 36.19
C ALA A 295 9.75 -3.71 35.52
N ALA A 296 9.04 -2.70 35.03
CA ALA A 296 7.80 -2.90 34.27
C ALA A 296 8.03 -3.60 32.92
N ALA A 297 9.13 -3.28 32.21
CA ALA A 297 9.51 -3.95 30.98
C ALA A 297 9.76 -5.46 31.21
N ILE A 298 10.47 -5.82 32.29
CA ILE A 298 10.69 -7.21 32.70
C ILE A 298 9.36 -7.91 32.97
N GLY A 299 8.49 -7.29 33.78
CA GLY A 299 7.16 -7.83 34.10
C GLY A 299 6.25 -8.02 32.89
N SER A 300 6.41 -7.19 31.85
CA SER A 300 5.63 -7.31 30.61
C SER A 300 5.96 -8.55 29.79
N ARG A 301 7.18 -9.10 29.95
CA ARG A 301 7.75 -10.17 29.10
C ARG A 301 7.66 -9.88 27.60
N ALA A 302 7.66 -8.60 27.20
CA ALA A 302 7.65 -8.20 25.81
C ALA A 302 9.00 -8.52 25.16
N GLN A 303 8.97 -9.03 23.93
CA GLN A 303 10.18 -9.34 23.17
C GLN A 303 10.86 -8.06 22.65
N VAL A 304 10.07 -6.99 22.47
CA VAL A 304 10.53 -5.68 22.02
C VAL A 304 10.21 -4.65 23.11
N VAL A 305 11.17 -3.80 23.44
CA VAL A 305 11.03 -2.70 24.38
C VAL A 305 11.34 -1.41 23.63
N VAL A 306 10.44 -0.43 23.71
CA VAL A 306 10.56 0.84 23.00
C VAL A 306 10.67 1.97 24.01
N LEU A 307 11.76 2.72 23.96
CA LEU A 307 11.91 3.94 24.74
C LEU A 307 11.21 5.09 24.02
N CYS A 308 10.23 5.71 24.70
CA CYS A 308 9.44 6.81 24.17
C CYS A 308 9.64 8.05 25.06
N SER A 309 10.31 9.07 24.52
CA SER A 309 10.49 10.37 25.16
C SER A 309 10.73 11.45 24.09
N THR A 310 11.37 12.57 24.43
CA THR A 310 11.78 13.59 23.47
C THR A 310 13.28 13.56 23.21
N ASP A 311 13.69 14.13 22.08
CA ASP A 311 15.09 14.10 21.63
C ASP A 311 16.03 14.80 22.62
N GLU A 312 15.55 15.84 23.33
CA GLU A 312 16.31 16.57 24.35
C GLU A 312 16.61 15.74 25.60
N THR A 313 15.78 14.74 25.89
CA THR A 313 15.86 13.95 27.13
C THR A 313 16.46 12.56 26.93
N TYR A 314 16.63 12.12 25.68
CA TYR A 314 17.26 10.85 25.38
C TYR A 314 18.71 10.73 25.87
N PRO A 315 19.57 11.76 25.83
CA PRO A 315 20.93 11.65 26.36
C PRO A 315 20.98 11.30 27.86
N GLU A 316 19.97 11.69 28.63
CA GLU A 316 19.85 11.34 30.05
C GLU A 316 19.26 9.94 30.24
N PHE A 317 18.16 9.62 29.56
CA PHE A 317 17.45 8.37 29.78
C PHE A 317 18.06 7.14 29.10
N VAL A 318 18.61 7.28 27.89
CA VAL A 318 19.07 6.14 27.08
C VAL A 318 20.20 5.37 27.77
N PRO A 319 21.31 5.99 28.23
CA PRO A 319 22.42 5.23 28.80
C PRO A 319 22.02 4.43 30.05
N VAL A 320 21.22 5.05 30.92
CA VAL A 320 20.76 4.43 32.17
C VAL A 320 19.77 3.31 31.88
N PHE A 321 18.75 3.57 31.04
CA PHE A 321 17.72 2.59 30.72
C PHE A 321 18.28 1.40 29.94
N ALA A 322 19.10 1.65 28.91
CA ALA A 322 19.64 0.60 28.06
C ALA A 322 20.58 -0.32 28.84
N THR A 323 21.50 0.22 29.65
CA THR A 323 22.41 -0.58 30.49
C THR A 323 21.62 -1.46 31.46
N ALA A 324 20.64 -0.90 32.16
CA ALA A 324 19.83 -1.63 33.12
C ALA A 324 18.97 -2.72 32.45
N LEU A 325 18.38 -2.43 31.28
CA LEU A 325 17.60 -3.42 30.54
C LEU A 325 18.50 -4.55 30.01
N ARG A 326 19.70 -4.23 29.50
CA ARG A 326 20.64 -5.24 28.98
C ARG A 326 21.14 -6.18 30.06
N ALA A 327 21.38 -5.67 31.27
CA ALA A 327 21.74 -6.50 32.41
C ALA A 327 20.62 -7.47 32.81
N ALA A 328 19.35 -7.06 32.70
CA ALA A 328 18.21 -7.88 33.11
C ALA A 328 17.64 -8.78 32.01
N ARG A 329 17.63 -8.32 30.75
CA ARG A 329 17.06 -9.00 29.57
C ARG A 329 17.91 -8.76 28.31
N PRO A 330 19.09 -9.38 28.20
CA PRO A 330 19.98 -9.20 27.05
C PRO A 330 19.33 -9.61 25.71
N GLU A 331 18.36 -10.52 25.74
CA GLU A 331 17.65 -11.06 24.57
C GLU A 331 16.54 -10.14 24.03
N ALA A 332 16.07 -9.17 24.82
CA ALA A 332 15.04 -8.23 24.39
C ALA A 332 15.57 -7.34 23.26
N THR A 333 14.73 -7.01 22.28
CA THR A 333 15.12 -6.00 21.28
C THR A 333 14.78 -4.60 21.80
N LEU A 334 15.78 -3.75 21.98
CA LEU A 334 15.62 -2.39 22.48
C LEU A 334 15.57 -1.39 21.33
N VAL A 335 14.48 -0.64 21.27
CA VAL A 335 14.16 0.29 20.19
C VAL A 335 14.06 1.71 20.74
N LEU A 336 14.61 2.69 20.04
CA LEU A 336 14.41 4.10 20.34
C LEU A 336 13.36 4.71 19.40
N ALA A 337 12.37 5.42 19.97
CA ALA A 337 11.37 6.15 19.19
C ALA A 337 11.88 7.55 18.78
N GLY A 338 12.72 7.59 17.76
CA GLY A 338 13.36 8.79 17.25
C GLY A 338 14.62 8.44 16.49
N LEU A 339 15.18 9.42 15.77
CA LEU A 339 16.47 9.30 15.13
C LEU A 339 17.29 10.55 15.48
N PRO A 340 18.25 10.45 16.42
CA PRO A 340 19.11 11.57 16.77
C PRO A 340 19.83 12.10 15.51
N ALA A 341 19.89 13.43 15.36
CA ALA A 341 20.49 14.07 14.19
C ALA A 341 22.01 13.88 14.13
N GLU A 342 22.66 13.93 15.28
CA GLU A 342 24.11 13.77 15.40
C GLU A 342 24.51 12.29 15.37
N GLU A 343 25.49 11.96 14.52
CA GLU A 343 26.02 10.59 14.41
C GLU A 343 26.69 10.12 15.70
N ALA A 344 27.46 10.98 16.36
CA ALA A 344 28.09 10.66 17.63
C ALA A 344 27.07 10.26 18.72
N VAL A 345 25.90 10.89 18.75
CA VAL A 345 24.81 10.54 19.68
C VAL A 345 24.18 9.20 19.31
N ARG A 346 23.99 8.93 18.01
CA ARG A 346 23.50 7.64 17.53
C ARG A 346 24.47 6.51 17.92
N ASP A 347 25.76 6.70 17.70
CA ASP A 347 26.79 5.72 18.04
C ASP A 347 26.87 5.48 19.54
N ALA A 348 26.78 6.55 20.35
CA ALA A 348 26.72 6.43 21.80
C ALA A 348 25.49 5.64 22.27
N PHE A 349 24.33 5.83 21.64
CA PHE A 349 23.11 5.09 21.96
C PHE A 349 23.17 3.63 21.54
N VAL A 350 23.76 3.32 20.39
CA VAL A 350 24.03 1.94 19.96
C VAL A 350 25.01 1.27 20.92
N ALA A 351 26.09 1.96 21.31
CA ALA A 351 27.06 1.47 22.30
C ALA A 351 26.43 1.23 23.68
N ALA A 352 25.45 2.05 24.08
CA ALA A 352 24.67 1.83 25.30
C ALA A 352 23.71 0.64 25.20
N GLY A 353 23.44 0.14 23.99
CA GLY A 353 22.66 -1.07 23.74
C GLY A 353 21.32 -0.85 23.03
N ILE A 354 21.08 0.29 22.35
CA ILE A 354 19.95 0.42 21.42
C ILE A 354 20.20 -0.46 20.18
N ASP A 355 19.24 -1.30 19.79
CA ASP A 355 19.35 -2.15 18.59
C ASP A 355 18.83 -1.44 17.33
N LEU A 356 17.76 -0.66 17.47
CA LEU A 356 17.00 -0.12 16.34
C LEU A 356 16.42 1.26 16.65
N PHE A 357 16.27 2.07 15.62
CA PHE A 357 15.62 3.38 15.66
C PHE A 357 14.35 3.37 14.81
N ILE A 358 13.23 3.86 15.33
CA ILE A 358 11.99 4.03 14.57
C ILE A 358 11.66 5.51 14.38
N HIS A 359 11.35 5.90 13.15
CA HIS A 359 11.08 7.28 12.77
C HIS A 359 10.16 7.32 11.53
N LEU A 360 9.71 8.52 11.13
CA LEU A 360 8.68 8.71 10.10
C LEU A 360 9.01 8.09 8.73
N ARG A 361 10.30 7.88 8.42
CA ARG A 361 10.76 7.33 7.13
C ARG A 361 11.35 5.92 7.24
N ALA A 362 11.27 5.30 8.41
CA ALA A 362 11.78 3.94 8.60
C ALA A 362 10.99 2.94 7.72
N PRO A 363 11.65 1.92 7.14
CA PRO A 363 11.00 0.91 6.32
C PRO A 363 10.18 -0.03 7.19
N VAL A 364 8.95 0.38 7.53
CA VAL A 364 8.08 -0.28 8.50
C VAL A 364 7.88 -1.76 8.19
N GLU A 365 7.53 -2.09 6.95
CA GLU A 365 7.31 -3.49 6.57
C GLU A 365 8.54 -4.36 6.81
N GLU A 366 9.72 -3.88 6.40
CA GLU A 366 10.98 -4.60 6.51
C GLU A 366 11.41 -4.74 7.98
N THR A 367 11.37 -3.65 8.75
CA THR A 367 11.72 -3.65 10.17
C THR A 367 10.84 -4.63 10.95
N LEU A 368 9.52 -4.62 10.70
CA LEU A 368 8.60 -5.54 11.36
C LEU A 368 8.84 -6.99 10.94
N ALA A 369 9.16 -7.24 9.67
CA ALA A 369 9.52 -8.57 9.19
C ALA A 369 10.78 -9.10 9.89
N GLN A 370 11.83 -8.27 10.02
CA GLN A 370 13.06 -8.62 10.73
C GLN A 370 12.80 -8.93 12.21
N LEU A 371 11.98 -8.11 12.88
CA LEU A 371 11.60 -8.34 14.27
C LEU A 371 10.81 -9.64 14.45
N LEU A 372 9.84 -9.90 13.59
CA LEU A 372 9.06 -11.15 13.64
C LEU A 372 9.93 -12.37 13.35
N LYS A 373 10.94 -12.28 12.46
CA LYS A 373 11.93 -13.34 12.25
C LYS A 373 12.77 -13.60 13.50
N LYS A 374 13.29 -12.54 14.13
CA LYS A 374 14.07 -12.65 15.38
C LYS A 374 13.28 -13.29 16.53
N ILE A 375 11.97 -13.05 16.58
CA ILE A 375 11.05 -13.64 17.57
C ILE A 375 10.64 -15.09 17.19
N GLY A 376 10.96 -15.54 15.98
CA GLY A 376 10.54 -16.84 15.44
C GLY A 376 9.05 -16.91 15.07
N ALA A 377 8.42 -15.76 14.87
CA ALA A 377 7.04 -15.64 14.39
C ALA A 377 6.93 -15.69 12.86
N LEU A 378 8.00 -15.29 12.15
CA LEU A 378 8.10 -15.34 10.69
C LEU A 378 9.29 -16.23 10.30
N ALA A 379 9.11 -17.07 9.28
CA ALA A 379 10.14 -17.95 8.74
C ALA A 379 11.21 -17.20 7.92
#